data_AF-A0A0F7YBA1-F1
#
_entry.id   AF-A0A0F7YBA1-F1
#
_cell.length_a   1.000
_cell.length_b   1.000
_cell.length_c   1.000
_cell.angle_alpha   90.00
_cell.angle_beta   90.00
_cell.angle_gamma   90.00
#
_symmetry.space_group_name_H-M   'P 1'
#
loop_
_entity.id
_entity.type
_entity.pdbx_description
1 polymer ?
#
loop_
_entity_poly.entity_id
_entity_poly.type
_entity_poly.pdbx_seq_one_letter_code
_entity_poly.pdbx_strand_id
1 'polypeptide(L)'
;MSARNAYSPYGYRGTQPASTGALGFNGQFFHAELECYALGNGHRIYSPRLMRFASPDALSPFHKGGINAYAYCLNDPVNARDPSGKVVEFMYKLARPTMRWVANAYQSPAAPLKLLKNNQSHLLGPEVMYAQAEIKAARASLRIMNTPNSFAQLDENQVHKLVVTKNDELVALSGQTNETIPSHAAAGELSGHGYGVKGNGEELMSAGELTISKETDGTRVYTLTNQSGHFHPDLARLHIMAERVRRVGVSVKLAPINIDFDM
;
A
#
# COMPACT_ATOMS: atom_id res chain seq x y z
N MET A 1 -34.57 -25.44 -31.71
CA MET A 1 -33.86 -24.43 -32.53
C MET A 1 -32.96 -23.62 -31.60
N SER A 2 -31.64 -23.59 -31.82
CA SER A 2 -30.75 -22.72 -31.04
C SER A 2 -30.95 -21.28 -31.49
N ALA A 3 -31.45 -20.42 -30.61
CA ALA A 3 -31.53 -18.99 -30.90
C ALA A 3 -30.11 -18.44 -31.16
N ARG A 4 -29.90 -17.78 -32.29
CA ARG A 4 -28.61 -17.18 -32.64
C ARG A 4 -28.52 -15.83 -31.92
N ASN A 5 -27.80 -15.80 -30.81
CA ASN A 5 -27.53 -14.56 -30.08
C ASN A 5 -26.29 -13.88 -30.68
N ALA A 6 -26.44 -12.64 -31.13
CA ALA A 6 -25.34 -11.79 -31.55
C ALA A 6 -25.17 -10.64 -30.55
N TYR A 7 -23.93 -10.33 -30.19
CA TYR A 7 -23.57 -9.29 -29.24
C TYR A 7 -22.60 -8.31 -29.90
N SER A 8 -22.70 -7.03 -29.55
CA SER A 8 -21.64 -6.06 -29.79
C SER A 8 -20.40 -6.41 -28.96
N PRO A 9 -19.23 -5.79 -29.21
CA PRO A 9 -18.04 -5.94 -28.37
C PRO A 9 -18.32 -5.75 -26.87
N TYR A 10 -19.25 -4.84 -26.52
CA TYR A 10 -19.64 -4.55 -25.15
C TYR A 10 -20.89 -5.33 -24.70
N GLY A 11 -21.27 -6.42 -25.38
CA GLY A 11 -22.36 -7.27 -24.94
C GLY A 11 -23.77 -6.72 -25.18
N TYR A 12 -23.90 -5.64 -25.95
CA TYR A 12 -25.21 -5.10 -26.34
C TYR A 12 -25.85 -6.00 -27.40
N ARG A 13 -27.15 -6.23 -27.27
CA ARG A 13 -27.94 -7.03 -28.21
C ARG A 13 -29.21 -6.26 -28.54
N GLY A 14 -29.47 -6.07 -29.84
CA GLY A 14 -30.65 -5.32 -30.32
C GLY A 14 -31.88 -6.18 -30.63
N THR A 15 -31.81 -7.50 -30.48
CA THR A 15 -32.95 -8.43 -30.70
C THR A 15 -33.58 -8.84 -29.37
N GLN A 16 -34.91 -9.06 -29.37
CA GLN A 16 -35.81 -9.45 -28.26
C GLN A 16 -35.11 -9.68 -26.90
N PRO A 17 -35.41 -8.91 -25.83
CA PRO A 17 -34.71 -9.03 -24.55
C PRO A 17 -34.76 -10.47 -24.02
N ALA A 18 -33.62 -10.99 -23.56
CA ALA A 18 -33.60 -12.28 -22.89
C ALA A 18 -34.38 -12.17 -21.56
N SER A 19 -34.97 -13.26 -21.09
CA SER A 19 -35.66 -13.29 -19.79
C SER A 19 -34.68 -12.94 -18.65
N THR A 20 -35.15 -12.22 -17.64
CA THR A 20 -34.36 -11.96 -16.42
C THR A 20 -33.88 -13.28 -15.83
N GLY A 21 -32.60 -13.36 -15.46
CA GLY A 21 -31.96 -14.58 -14.95
C GLY A 21 -31.42 -15.51 -16.04
N ALA A 22 -31.60 -15.19 -17.33
CA ALA A 22 -30.94 -15.93 -18.41
C ALA A 22 -29.44 -15.61 -18.46
N LEU A 23 -28.64 -16.61 -18.84
CA LEU A 23 -27.22 -16.40 -19.15
C LEU A 23 -27.10 -15.70 -20.51
N GLY A 24 -26.36 -14.59 -20.54
CA GLY A 24 -26.13 -13.80 -21.75
C GLY A 24 -24.65 -13.60 -22.03
N PHE A 25 -24.25 -12.35 -22.29
CA PHE A 25 -22.87 -11.99 -22.61
C PHE A 25 -21.88 -12.49 -21.55
N ASN A 26 -20.80 -13.14 -21.98
CA ASN A 26 -19.78 -13.76 -21.11
C ASN A 26 -20.34 -14.69 -20.03
N GLY A 27 -21.50 -15.31 -20.28
CA GLY A 27 -22.16 -16.20 -19.31
C GLY A 27 -22.66 -15.48 -18.06
N GLN A 28 -22.87 -14.17 -18.11
CA GLN A 28 -23.36 -13.37 -17.00
C GLN A 28 -24.89 -13.34 -16.99
N PHE A 29 -25.48 -13.20 -15.80
CA PHE A 29 -26.93 -13.11 -15.64
C PHE A 29 -27.45 -11.80 -16.22
N PHE A 30 -28.41 -11.89 -17.14
CA PHE A 30 -29.08 -10.74 -17.73
C PHE A 30 -30.30 -10.33 -16.90
N HIS A 31 -30.47 -9.03 -16.71
CA HIS A 31 -31.64 -8.43 -16.07
C HIS A 31 -32.45 -7.68 -17.12
N ALA A 32 -33.64 -8.18 -17.45
CA ALA A 32 -34.41 -7.70 -18.59
C ALA A 32 -34.92 -6.27 -18.41
N GLU A 33 -35.43 -5.91 -17.22
CA GLU A 33 -35.96 -4.55 -16.98
C GLU A 33 -34.87 -3.47 -17.06
N LEU A 34 -33.63 -3.81 -16.69
CA LEU A 34 -32.50 -2.88 -16.69
C LEU A 34 -31.67 -2.96 -17.97
N GLU A 35 -31.91 -3.97 -18.81
CA GLU A 35 -31.07 -4.34 -19.95
C GLU A 35 -29.58 -4.43 -19.60
N CYS A 36 -29.29 -4.90 -18.38
CA CYS A 36 -27.94 -4.93 -17.80
C CYS A 36 -27.54 -6.36 -17.42
N TYR A 37 -26.25 -6.55 -17.14
CA TYR A 37 -25.71 -7.82 -16.66
C TYR A 37 -25.28 -7.71 -15.19
N ALA A 38 -25.65 -8.69 -14.37
CA ALA A 38 -25.27 -8.81 -12.97
C ALA A 38 -23.99 -9.63 -12.85
N LEU A 39 -22.84 -8.95 -12.79
CA LEU A 39 -21.51 -9.56 -12.74
C LEU A 39 -21.11 -9.89 -11.30
N GLY A 40 -20.28 -10.93 -11.13
CA GLY A 40 -19.77 -11.32 -9.81
C GLY A 40 -20.87 -11.78 -8.85
N ASN A 41 -21.85 -12.54 -9.34
CA ASN A 41 -23.05 -12.94 -8.59
C ASN A 41 -23.86 -11.73 -8.07
N GLY A 42 -23.99 -10.69 -8.90
CA GLY A 42 -24.72 -9.46 -8.54
C GLY A 42 -23.90 -8.44 -7.76
N HIS A 43 -22.58 -8.63 -7.65
CA HIS A 43 -21.68 -7.66 -7.04
C HIS A 43 -21.71 -6.29 -7.74
N ARG A 44 -21.72 -6.27 -9.08
CA ARG A 44 -21.89 -5.04 -9.86
C ARG A 44 -22.84 -5.24 -11.04
N ILE A 45 -23.61 -4.20 -11.32
CA ILE A 45 -24.44 -4.12 -12.51
C ILE A 45 -23.61 -3.48 -13.64
N TYR A 46 -23.49 -4.19 -14.75
CA TYR A 46 -22.83 -3.74 -15.97
C TYR A 46 -23.87 -3.34 -17.02
N SER A 47 -23.76 -2.12 -17.54
CA SER A 47 -24.61 -1.65 -18.63
C SER A 47 -23.88 -1.80 -19.97
N PRO A 48 -24.34 -2.69 -20.86
CA PRO A 48 -23.77 -2.82 -22.20
C PRO A 48 -24.04 -1.59 -23.07
N ARG A 49 -25.10 -0.82 -22.76
CA ARG A 49 -25.46 0.42 -23.45
C ARG A 49 -24.54 1.59 -23.06
N LEU A 50 -24.20 1.71 -21.78
CA LEU A 50 -23.25 2.73 -21.29
C LEU A 50 -21.79 2.27 -21.36
N MET A 51 -21.56 1.00 -21.72
CA MET A 51 -20.24 0.37 -21.84
C MET A 51 -19.43 0.41 -20.53
N ARG A 52 -20.10 0.46 -19.37
CA ARG A 52 -19.50 0.65 -18.05
C ARG A 52 -20.32 0.03 -16.92
N PHE A 53 -19.72 -0.07 -15.74
CA PHE A 53 -20.44 -0.43 -14.52
C PHE A 53 -21.32 0.73 -14.02
N ALA A 54 -22.43 0.39 -13.36
CA ALA A 54 -23.34 1.35 -12.73
C ALA A 54 -22.87 1.79 -11.33
N SER A 55 -21.91 1.06 -10.73
CA SER A 55 -21.33 1.34 -9.42
C SER A 55 -19.80 1.34 -9.49
N PRO A 56 -19.11 2.16 -8.66
CA PRO A 56 -17.66 2.20 -8.63
C PRO A 56 -17.05 0.89 -8.10
N ASP A 57 -15.84 0.56 -8.56
CA ASP A 57 -15.01 -0.50 -8.00
C ASP A 57 -14.40 -0.12 -6.66
N ALA A 58 -14.55 -0.96 -5.64
CA ALA A 58 -13.84 -0.80 -4.37
C ALA A 58 -12.33 -1.03 -4.50
N LEU A 59 -11.88 -1.72 -5.55
CA LEU A 59 -10.47 -1.99 -5.85
C LEU A 59 -9.82 -0.92 -6.74
N SER A 60 -10.57 0.09 -7.16
CA SER A 60 -10.05 1.27 -7.88
C SER A 60 -9.83 2.44 -6.94
N PRO A 61 -8.89 3.36 -7.24
CA PRO A 61 -7.94 3.33 -8.36
C PRO A 61 -6.62 2.61 -8.03
N PHE A 62 -6.36 2.28 -6.76
CA PHE A 62 -5.03 1.90 -6.28
C PHE A 62 -4.76 0.39 -6.21
N HIS A 63 -5.75 -0.44 -6.53
CA HIS A 63 -5.65 -1.90 -6.41
C HIS A 63 -5.84 -2.58 -7.77
N LYS A 64 -6.54 -3.72 -7.83
CA LYS A 64 -6.70 -4.53 -9.05
C LYS A 64 -7.82 -4.04 -10.00
N GLY A 65 -8.62 -3.05 -9.58
CA GLY A 65 -9.74 -2.51 -10.37
C GLY A 65 -9.31 -1.52 -11.46
N GLY A 66 -8.06 -1.05 -11.45
CA GLY A 66 -7.56 -0.05 -12.38
C GLY A 66 -7.99 1.38 -12.04
N ILE A 67 -7.45 2.37 -12.76
CA ILE A 67 -7.63 3.80 -12.44
C ILE A 67 -9.09 4.24 -12.54
N ASN A 68 -9.84 3.70 -13.51
CA ASN A 68 -11.24 4.07 -13.72
C ASN A 68 -12.17 3.07 -13.00
N ALA A 69 -12.78 3.51 -11.91
CA ALA A 69 -13.68 2.72 -11.07
C ALA A 69 -14.93 2.18 -11.80
N TYR A 70 -15.26 2.71 -12.98
CA TYR A 70 -16.44 2.31 -13.76
C TYR A 70 -16.09 1.51 -15.02
N ALA A 71 -14.81 1.38 -15.38
CA ALA A 71 -14.43 0.76 -16.65
C ALA A 71 -14.74 -0.74 -16.67
N TYR A 72 -15.31 -1.21 -17.78
CA TYR A 72 -15.47 -2.63 -18.04
C TYR A 72 -14.30 -3.13 -18.90
N CYS A 73 -13.63 -4.21 -18.47
CA CYS A 73 -12.52 -4.85 -19.19
C CYS A 73 -11.39 -3.90 -19.62
N LEU A 74 -11.16 -2.81 -18.86
CA LEU A 74 -10.22 -1.75 -19.23
C LEU A 74 -10.46 -1.14 -20.62
N ASN A 75 -11.73 -1.11 -21.05
CA ASN A 75 -12.19 -0.73 -22.39
C ASN A 75 -11.76 -1.69 -23.52
N ASP A 76 -11.34 -2.92 -23.20
CA ASP A 76 -11.06 -3.97 -24.19
C ASP A 76 -11.89 -5.26 -23.94
N PRO A 77 -13.22 -5.21 -24.15
CA PRO A 77 -14.14 -6.32 -23.87
C PRO A 77 -14.11 -7.45 -24.91
N VAL A 78 -13.40 -7.26 -26.03
CA VAL A 78 -13.20 -8.32 -27.04
C VAL A 78 -12.16 -9.32 -26.57
N ASN A 79 -11.15 -8.82 -25.87
CA ASN A 79 -9.96 -9.58 -25.50
C ASN A 79 -9.91 -9.93 -24.01
N ALA A 80 -10.83 -9.38 -23.23
CA ALA A 80 -10.91 -9.60 -21.80
C ALA A 80 -12.36 -9.70 -21.32
N ARG A 81 -12.54 -10.26 -20.12
CA ARG A 81 -13.81 -10.38 -19.42
C ARG A 81 -13.61 -10.11 -17.94
N ASP A 82 -14.65 -9.71 -17.20
CA ASP A 82 -14.59 -9.57 -15.73
C ASP A 82 -15.68 -10.43 -15.07
N PRO A 83 -15.41 -11.72 -14.80
CA PRO A 83 -16.40 -12.62 -14.21
C PRO A 83 -16.81 -12.21 -12.78
N SER A 84 -15.90 -11.58 -12.06
CA SER A 84 -16.08 -11.19 -10.65
C SER A 84 -16.76 -9.84 -10.48
N GLY A 85 -16.86 -9.05 -11.55
CA GLY A 85 -17.19 -7.63 -11.45
C GLY A 85 -16.24 -6.89 -10.50
N LYS A 86 -14.94 -7.17 -10.56
CA LYS A 86 -13.87 -6.52 -9.75
C LYS A 86 -12.50 -6.54 -10.43
N VAL A 87 -12.20 -7.61 -11.17
CA VAL A 87 -10.87 -7.86 -11.72
C VAL A 87 -10.99 -8.42 -13.13
N VAL A 88 -10.29 -7.77 -14.05
CA VAL A 88 -10.28 -8.15 -15.47
C VAL A 88 -9.42 -9.40 -15.69
N GLU A 89 -10.01 -10.38 -16.37
CA GLU A 89 -9.38 -11.61 -16.85
C GLU A 89 -9.14 -11.48 -18.37
N PHE A 90 -7.88 -11.41 -18.78
CA PHE A 90 -7.52 -11.40 -20.19
C PHE A 90 -7.59 -12.81 -20.79
N MET A 91 -8.19 -12.93 -21.97
CA MET A 91 -8.48 -14.22 -22.61
C MET A 91 -7.32 -14.77 -23.46
N TYR A 92 -6.15 -14.11 -23.45
CA TYR A 92 -5.00 -14.53 -24.23
C TYR A 92 -4.09 -15.50 -23.46
N LYS A 93 -4.24 -16.80 -23.72
CA LYS A 93 -3.22 -17.79 -23.37
C LYS A 93 -2.06 -17.90 -24.39
N LEU A 94 -2.03 -17.11 -25.47
CA LEU A 94 -1.11 -17.32 -26.60
C LEU A 94 -0.30 -16.11 -27.16
N ALA A 95 -0.47 -14.87 -26.67
CA ALA A 95 0.31 -13.71 -27.17
C ALA A 95 1.30 -13.17 -26.11
N ARG A 96 2.43 -13.86 -25.94
CA ARG A 96 3.38 -13.65 -24.81
C ARG A 96 4.42 -12.50 -24.90
N PRO A 97 4.74 -11.82 -26.02
CA PRO A 97 5.76 -10.76 -25.95
C PRO A 97 5.17 -9.35 -25.79
N THR A 98 4.17 -8.96 -26.59
CA THR A 98 3.69 -7.56 -26.64
C THR A 98 2.83 -7.16 -25.45
N MET A 99 2.05 -8.11 -24.91
CA MET A 99 1.11 -7.85 -23.81
C MET A 99 1.69 -8.02 -22.40
N ARG A 100 2.91 -8.55 -22.28
CA ARG A 100 3.64 -8.57 -21.01
C ARG A 100 3.89 -7.15 -20.51
N TRP A 101 4.01 -6.16 -21.42
CA TRP A 101 4.13 -4.76 -21.04
C TRP A 101 2.84 -4.19 -20.44
N VAL A 102 1.67 -4.45 -21.06
CA VAL A 102 0.38 -3.97 -20.54
C VAL A 102 0.00 -4.69 -19.24
N ALA A 103 0.14 -6.01 -19.16
CA ALA A 103 -0.14 -6.78 -17.94
C ALA A 103 0.85 -6.48 -16.81
N ASN A 104 2.13 -6.21 -17.10
CA ASN A 104 3.09 -5.74 -16.09
C ASN A 104 2.87 -4.28 -15.69
N ALA A 105 2.36 -3.44 -16.60
CA ALA A 105 1.92 -2.09 -16.28
C ALA A 105 0.61 -2.09 -15.45
N TYR A 106 -0.16 -3.19 -15.50
CA TYR A 106 -1.39 -3.41 -14.72
C TYR A 106 -1.21 -4.28 -13.47
N GLN A 107 -0.03 -4.84 -13.23
CA GLN A 107 0.34 -5.18 -11.86
C GLN A 107 0.29 -3.86 -11.10
N SER A 108 -0.54 -3.80 -10.06
CA SER A 108 -0.72 -2.62 -9.21
C SER A 108 0.62 -1.91 -8.99
N PRO A 109 0.67 -0.57 -8.87
CA PRO A 109 1.90 0.17 -8.60
C PRO A 109 2.54 -0.17 -7.24
N ALA A 110 2.09 -1.23 -6.56
CA ALA A 110 2.97 -2.04 -5.75
C ALA A 110 3.94 -2.85 -6.64
N ALA A 111 4.78 -2.15 -7.43
CA ALA A 111 6.13 -2.65 -7.54
C ALA A 111 6.58 -2.95 -6.10
N PRO A 112 7.18 -4.12 -5.80
CA PRO A 112 7.68 -4.37 -4.45
C PRO A 112 8.55 -3.16 -4.12
N LEU A 113 8.13 -2.38 -3.13
CA LEU A 113 8.77 -1.10 -2.85
C LEU A 113 10.23 -1.43 -2.60
N LYS A 114 11.09 -0.93 -3.48
CA LYS A 114 12.52 -1.18 -3.40
C LYS A 114 12.94 -0.81 -1.98
N LEU A 115 13.58 -1.69 -1.25
CA LEU A 115 13.84 -1.40 0.15
C LEU A 115 14.77 -0.17 0.28
N LEU A 116 14.61 0.59 1.36
CA LEU A 116 15.40 1.77 1.66
C LEU A 116 16.85 1.37 1.82
N LYS A 117 17.73 2.01 1.06
CA LYS A 117 19.18 1.85 1.18
C LYS A 117 19.76 2.97 2.04
N ASN A 118 20.69 2.67 2.93
CA ASN A 118 21.55 3.72 3.48
C ASN A 118 22.29 4.42 2.35
N ASN A 119 22.36 5.74 2.45
CA ASN A 119 23.39 6.49 1.76
C ASN A 119 24.70 6.58 2.57
N GLN A 120 24.71 6.22 3.87
CA GLN A 120 25.86 6.34 4.77
C GLN A 120 26.21 5.03 5.49
N SER A 121 26.16 3.90 4.77
CA SER A 121 26.44 2.57 5.31
C SER A 121 27.83 2.41 5.92
N HIS A 122 28.79 3.27 5.55
CA HIS A 122 30.13 3.31 6.12
C HIS A 122 30.16 3.78 7.60
N LEU A 123 29.14 4.50 8.07
CA LEU A 123 29.02 4.98 9.45
C LEU A 123 28.23 4.03 10.36
N LEU A 124 27.62 2.98 9.79
CA LEU A 124 26.74 2.06 10.53
C LEU A 124 27.44 1.38 11.71
N GLY A 125 28.69 0.93 11.53
CA GLY A 125 29.44 0.26 12.59
C GLY A 125 29.57 1.12 13.85
N PRO A 126 30.16 2.34 13.75
CA PRO A 126 30.20 3.30 14.84
C PRO A 126 28.81 3.65 15.42
N GLU A 127 27.80 3.83 14.58
CA GLU A 127 26.44 4.17 15.01
C GLU A 127 25.80 3.06 15.86
N VAL A 128 25.95 1.79 15.47
CA VAL A 128 25.44 0.64 16.21
C VAL A 128 26.17 0.49 17.54
N MET A 129 27.49 0.69 17.56
CA MET A 129 28.27 0.67 18.81
C MET A 129 27.81 1.76 19.78
N TYR A 130 27.59 2.99 19.28
CA TYR A 130 27.05 4.08 20.08
C TYR A 130 25.63 3.76 20.59
N ALA A 131 24.79 3.17 19.73
CA ALA A 131 23.44 2.74 20.09
C ALA A 131 23.42 1.76 21.25
N GLN A 132 24.27 0.74 21.18
CA GLN A 132 24.40 -0.27 22.23
C GLN A 132 24.90 0.34 23.54
N ALA A 133 25.82 1.31 23.48
CA ALA A 133 26.32 2.00 24.65
C ALA A 133 25.21 2.81 25.35
N GLU A 134 24.41 3.56 24.59
CA GLU A 134 23.32 4.37 25.15
C GLU A 134 22.16 3.52 25.69
N ILE A 135 21.87 2.38 25.05
CA ILE A 135 20.90 1.40 25.58
C ILE A 135 21.43 0.79 26.89
N LYS A 136 22.71 0.41 26.94
CA LYS A 136 23.35 -0.13 28.14
C LYS A 136 23.40 0.90 29.28
N ALA A 137 23.53 2.18 28.95
CA ALA A 137 23.49 3.30 29.89
C ALA A 137 22.06 3.71 30.30
N ALA A 138 21.02 3.00 29.81
CA ALA A 138 19.61 3.30 30.03
C ALA A 138 19.17 4.72 29.59
N ARG A 139 19.90 5.31 28.65
CA ARG A 139 19.60 6.62 28.04
C ARG A 139 18.80 6.52 26.75
N ALA A 140 18.86 5.35 26.09
CA ALA A 140 18.04 5.01 24.94
C ALA A 140 17.27 3.71 25.19
N SER A 141 16.14 3.52 24.51
CA SER A 141 15.38 2.27 24.56
C SER A 141 14.94 1.81 23.18
N LEU A 142 15.11 0.52 22.91
CA LEU A 142 14.62 -0.16 21.71
C LEU A 142 13.39 -1.00 22.06
N ARG A 143 12.29 -0.82 21.34
CA ARG A 143 11.04 -1.56 21.58
C ARG A 143 10.39 -1.98 20.27
N ILE A 144 9.79 -3.17 20.28
CA ILE A 144 8.94 -3.65 19.19
C ILE A 144 7.51 -3.17 19.47
N MET A 145 6.93 -2.47 18.49
CA MET A 145 5.69 -1.72 18.64
C MET A 145 4.51 -2.49 18.04
N ASN A 146 4.09 -3.55 18.74
CA ASN A 146 3.03 -4.45 18.25
C ASN A 146 1.66 -4.20 18.90
N THR A 147 1.57 -3.41 19.96
CA THR A 147 0.33 -3.19 20.72
C THR A 147 0.09 -1.70 21.00
N PRO A 148 -1.15 -1.24 21.21
CA PRO A 148 -1.40 0.15 21.60
C PRO A 148 -0.64 0.56 22.87
N ASN A 149 -0.47 -0.38 23.81
CA ASN A 149 0.26 -0.13 25.06
C ASN A 149 1.74 0.22 24.83
N SER A 150 2.38 -0.30 23.76
CA SER A 150 3.78 0.06 23.49
C SER A 150 3.92 1.54 23.13
N PHE A 151 2.91 2.14 22.50
CA PHE A 151 2.85 3.59 22.22
C PHE A 151 2.50 4.41 23.46
N ALA A 152 1.69 3.88 24.38
CA ALA A 152 1.38 4.54 25.64
C ALA A 152 2.63 4.70 26.53
N GLN A 153 3.56 3.75 26.46
CA GLN A 153 4.81 3.76 27.23
C GLN A 153 5.92 4.66 26.64
N LEU A 154 5.67 5.33 25.51
CA LEU A 154 6.61 6.30 24.94
C LEU A 154 6.60 7.60 25.74
N ASP A 155 7.77 8.18 25.98
CA ASP A 155 7.93 9.46 26.68
C ASP A 155 7.76 10.63 25.73
N GLU A 156 6.97 11.64 26.12
CA GLU A 156 6.72 12.82 25.30
C GLU A 156 7.90 13.77 25.17
N ASN A 157 8.85 13.72 26.11
CA ASN A 157 10.08 14.52 26.06
C ASN A 157 11.19 13.84 25.26
N GLN A 158 10.90 12.67 24.68
CA GLN A 158 11.83 11.92 23.86
C GLN A 158 11.44 11.99 22.39
N VAL A 159 12.44 11.84 21.55
CA VAL A 159 12.25 11.67 20.11
C VAL A 159 12.34 10.18 19.80
N HIS A 160 11.40 9.71 18.97
CA HIS A 160 11.28 8.29 18.65
C HIS A 160 11.58 8.06 17.17
N LYS A 161 12.70 7.43 16.88
CA LYS A 161 13.04 6.97 15.53
C LYS A 161 12.35 5.64 15.26
N LEU A 162 11.44 5.65 14.30
CA LEU A 162 10.67 4.47 13.89
C LEU A 162 11.25 3.87 12.63
N VAL A 163 11.24 2.54 12.56
CA VAL A 163 11.58 1.78 11.36
C VAL A 163 10.58 0.64 11.16
N VAL A 164 10.25 0.36 9.91
CA VAL A 164 9.47 -0.81 9.50
C VAL A 164 10.39 -1.75 8.74
N THR A 165 10.57 -2.95 9.27
CA THR A 165 11.43 -3.99 8.66
C THR A 165 10.72 -4.68 7.50
N LYS A 166 11.47 -5.43 6.67
CA LYS A 166 10.90 -6.24 5.57
C LYS A 166 9.85 -7.27 6.02
N ASN A 167 9.86 -7.64 7.31
CA ASN A 167 8.94 -8.61 7.90
C ASN A 167 7.68 -7.94 8.48
N ASP A 168 7.42 -6.67 8.15
CA ASP A 168 6.29 -5.87 8.68
C ASP A 168 6.34 -5.67 10.21
N GLU A 169 7.54 -5.65 10.79
CA GLU A 169 7.72 -5.32 12.20
C GLU A 169 8.01 -3.84 12.37
N LEU A 170 7.31 -3.21 13.30
CA LEU A 170 7.51 -1.82 13.66
C LEU A 170 8.41 -1.76 14.90
N VAL A 171 9.53 -1.06 14.78
CA VAL A 171 10.52 -0.92 15.84
C VAL A 171 10.71 0.56 16.14
N ALA A 172 10.69 0.90 17.43
CA ALA A 172 10.93 2.24 17.93
C ALA A 172 12.23 2.28 18.72
N LEU A 173 13.09 3.23 18.37
CA LEU A 173 14.28 3.59 19.11
C LEU A 173 14.08 5.00 19.68
N SER A 174 14.08 5.10 21.01
CA SER A 174 13.74 6.33 21.74
C SER A 174 14.95 6.89 22.47
N GLY A 175 15.13 8.21 22.46
CA GLY A 175 16.20 8.92 23.17
C GLY A 175 15.87 10.38 23.46
N GLN A 176 16.69 11.05 24.27
CA GLN A 176 16.40 12.41 24.78
C GLN A 176 16.61 13.53 23.74
N THR A 177 17.62 13.43 22.88
CA THR A 177 17.99 14.50 21.93
C THR A 177 18.50 13.92 20.61
N ASN A 178 18.40 14.65 19.50
CA ASN A 178 18.90 14.19 18.19
C ASN A 178 20.38 13.75 18.17
N GLU A 179 21.20 14.32 19.06
CA GLU A 179 22.61 13.96 19.24
C GLU A 179 22.82 12.67 20.03
N THR A 180 21.87 12.30 20.90
CA THR A 180 21.92 11.09 21.74
C THR A 180 21.11 9.93 21.16
N ILE A 181 20.27 10.16 20.15
CA ILE A 181 19.50 9.08 19.53
C ILE A 181 20.38 8.36 18.51
N PRO A 182 20.53 7.03 18.63
CA PRO A 182 21.26 6.26 17.63
C PRO A 182 20.56 6.30 16.26
N SER A 183 21.27 6.10 15.16
CA SER A 183 20.71 6.28 13.82
C SER A 183 19.50 5.37 13.55
N HIS A 184 18.62 5.75 12.61
CA HIS A 184 17.55 4.86 12.14
C HIS A 184 18.12 3.52 11.63
N ALA A 185 19.35 3.54 11.10
CA ALA A 185 20.03 2.35 10.63
C ALA A 185 20.46 1.44 11.80
N ALA A 186 20.90 2.03 12.93
CA ALA A 186 21.15 1.30 14.17
C ALA A 186 19.87 0.69 14.77
N ALA A 187 18.73 1.40 14.70
CA ALA A 187 17.43 0.83 15.10
C ALA A 187 17.06 -0.41 14.27
N GLY A 188 17.30 -0.34 12.95
CA GLY A 188 17.12 -1.47 12.04
C GLY A 188 18.03 -2.64 12.39
N GLU A 189 19.32 -2.40 12.63
CA GLU A 189 20.30 -3.44 12.97
C GLU A 189 20.00 -4.12 14.31
N LEU A 190 19.67 -3.33 15.33
CA LEU A 190 19.43 -3.83 16.69
C LEU A 190 18.11 -4.59 16.85
N SER A 191 17.19 -4.51 15.88
CA SER A 191 15.93 -5.26 15.88
C SER A 191 16.09 -6.78 15.80
N GLY A 192 17.32 -7.30 15.66
CA GLY A 192 17.59 -8.73 15.61
C GLY A 192 17.40 -9.37 14.23
N HIS A 193 17.00 -8.57 13.23
CA HIS A 193 16.92 -9.02 11.82
C HIS A 193 18.20 -8.79 11.01
N GLY A 194 19.26 -8.27 11.65
CA GLY A 194 20.66 -8.26 11.18
C GLY A 194 20.90 -7.96 9.70
N TYR A 195 21.36 -6.74 9.40
CA TYR A 195 21.93 -6.38 8.09
C TYR A 195 23.31 -5.73 8.20
N GLY A 196 24.14 -6.22 9.13
CA GLY A 196 25.54 -6.53 8.87
C GLY A 196 26.45 -5.35 8.61
N VAL A 197 27.43 -5.23 9.50
CA VAL A 197 28.72 -4.51 9.37
C VAL A 197 29.56 -4.98 8.14
N LYS A 198 28.98 -5.73 7.19
CA LYS A 198 29.60 -6.27 5.97
C LYS A 198 28.82 -5.93 4.69
N GLY A 199 28.26 -4.73 4.60
CA GLY A 199 28.13 -4.01 3.33
C GLY A 199 27.31 -4.66 2.21
N ASN A 200 26.18 -5.30 2.49
CA ASN A 200 25.32 -5.91 1.45
C ASN A 200 23.81 -5.65 1.63
N GLY A 201 23.44 -4.39 1.78
CA GLY A 201 22.07 -3.94 1.51
C GLY A 201 21.22 -3.88 2.77
N GLU A 202 21.13 -2.68 3.30
CA GLU A 202 20.07 -2.31 4.22
C GLU A 202 18.74 -2.35 3.47
N GLU A 203 17.76 -3.02 4.06
CA GLU A 203 16.48 -3.23 3.42
C GLU A 203 15.34 -2.91 4.41
N LEU A 204 15.11 -1.62 4.67
CA LEU A 204 13.93 -1.15 5.42
C LEU A 204 12.77 -0.86 4.47
N MET A 205 11.54 -1.15 4.88
CA MET A 205 10.36 -0.74 4.10
C MET A 205 10.10 0.75 4.26
N SER A 206 10.24 1.24 5.49
CA SER A 206 10.00 2.64 5.85
C SER A 206 10.82 3.05 7.08
N ALA A 207 11.16 4.33 7.16
CA ALA A 207 11.82 4.97 8.29
C ALA A 207 11.17 6.34 8.53
N GLY A 208 11.22 6.85 9.74
CA GLY A 208 10.58 8.12 10.07
C GLY A 208 10.81 8.48 11.53
N GLU A 209 10.45 9.70 11.88
CA GLU A 209 10.49 10.17 13.26
C GLU A 209 9.07 10.36 13.76
N LEU A 210 8.85 9.96 15.01
CA LEU A 210 7.61 10.14 15.73
C LEU A 210 7.85 11.11 16.87
N THR A 211 7.07 12.19 16.87
CA THR A 211 6.96 13.13 17.98
C THR A 211 5.57 13.03 18.61
N ILE A 212 5.51 13.28 19.92
CA ILE A 212 4.28 13.18 20.69
C ILE A 212 3.96 14.56 21.24
N SER A 213 2.79 15.08 20.90
CA SER A 213 2.25 16.31 21.48
C SER A 213 0.99 15.99 22.31
N LYS A 214 0.61 16.91 23.19
CA LYS A 214 -0.66 16.85 23.92
C LYS A 214 -1.57 17.97 23.44
N GLU A 215 -2.80 17.62 23.12
CA GLU A 215 -3.86 18.59 22.88
C GLU A 215 -4.34 19.17 24.23
N THR A 216 -5.14 20.22 24.19
CA THR A 216 -5.63 20.94 25.39
C THR A 216 -6.51 20.09 26.30
N ASP A 217 -7.08 19.00 25.78
CA ASP A 217 -7.88 18.01 26.49
C ASP A 217 -7.02 16.89 27.14
N GLY A 218 -5.70 16.93 26.99
CA GLY A 218 -4.77 15.91 27.48
C GLY A 218 -4.62 14.71 26.54
N THR A 219 -5.29 14.70 25.38
CA THR A 219 -5.17 13.65 24.38
C THR A 219 -3.77 13.67 23.75
N ARG A 220 -3.11 12.50 23.72
CA ARG A 220 -1.80 12.35 23.05
C ARG A 220 -2.00 12.30 21.54
N VAL A 221 -1.28 13.15 20.83
CA VAL A 221 -1.24 13.19 19.37
C VAL A 221 0.11 12.74 18.90
N TYR A 222 0.09 11.67 18.10
CA TYR A 222 1.27 11.08 17.49
C TYR A 222 1.46 11.68 16.10
N THR A 223 2.59 12.37 15.90
CA THR A 223 2.92 13.02 14.63
C THR A 223 4.11 12.34 14.00
N LEU A 224 3.93 11.82 12.78
CA LEU A 224 4.97 11.17 12.00
C LEU A 224 5.54 12.13 10.95
N THR A 225 6.86 12.21 10.89
CA THR A 225 7.61 12.96 9.88
C THR A 225 8.50 12.02 9.08
N ASN A 226 8.84 12.42 7.85
CA ASN A 226 9.81 11.71 6.99
C ASN A 226 11.27 11.99 7.37
N GLN A 227 11.52 12.60 8.53
CA GLN A 227 12.86 12.88 9.03
C GLN A 227 13.53 11.56 9.46
N SER A 228 14.31 10.99 8.55
CA SER A 228 15.02 9.73 8.78
C SER A 228 16.54 9.84 8.63
N GLY A 229 17.04 11.06 8.44
CA GLY A 229 18.42 11.32 8.04
C GLY A 229 18.75 10.53 6.78
N HIS A 230 19.56 9.49 6.93
CA HIS A 230 20.23 8.74 5.87
C HIS A 230 19.30 8.01 4.88
N PHE A 231 18.04 7.75 5.23
CA PHE A 231 17.13 6.99 4.36
C PHE A 231 16.28 7.85 3.43
N HIS A 232 16.06 9.14 3.74
CA HIS A 232 15.23 10.09 2.97
C HIS A 232 13.99 9.44 2.29
N PRO A 233 13.07 8.81 3.04
CA PRO A 233 11.91 8.14 2.51
C PRO A 233 11.01 9.17 1.83
N ASP A 234 10.51 8.79 0.66
CA ASP A 234 9.46 9.51 -0.01
C ASP A 234 8.18 9.52 0.84
N LEU A 235 7.25 10.41 0.48
CA LEU A 235 5.96 10.49 1.15
C LEU A 235 5.21 9.14 1.13
N ALA A 236 5.37 8.35 0.07
CA ALA A 236 4.74 7.03 -0.07
C ALA A 236 5.20 6.05 1.02
N ARG A 237 6.48 6.07 1.42
CA ARG A 237 6.98 5.23 2.51
C ARG A 237 6.51 5.69 3.88
N LEU A 238 6.36 6.99 4.09
CA LEU A 238 5.77 7.48 5.35
C LEU A 238 4.34 6.95 5.52
N HIS A 239 3.59 6.76 4.43
CA HIS A 239 2.26 6.15 4.48
C HIS A 239 2.29 4.67 4.88
N ILE A 240 3.31 3.89 4.50
CA ILE A 240 3.46 2.49 4.96
C ILE A 240 3.61 2.45 6.47
N MET A 241 4.43 3.33 7.01
CA MET A 241 4.61 3.44 8.46
C MET A 241 3.31 3.86 9.13
N ALA A 242 2.62 4.86 8.59
CA ALA A 242 1.33 5.32 9.10
C ALA A 242 0.30 4.19 9.14
N GLU A 243 0.17 3.43 8.06
CA GLU A 243 -0.70 2.27 7.98
C GLU A 243 -0.30 1.20 8.99
N ARG A 244 1.01 0.96 9.17
CA ARG A 244 1.47 -0.01 10.15
C ARG A 244 1.11 0.40 11.59
N VAL A 245 1.26 1.68 11.92
CA VAL A 245 0.85 2.22 13.23
C VAL A 245 -0.68 2.15 13.41
N ARG A 246 -1.45 2.48 12.37
CA ARG A 246 -2.92 2.35 12.39
C ARG A 246 -3.37 0.91 12.62
N ARG A 247 -2.69 -0.07 12.02
CA ARG A 247 -2.96 -1.51 12.26
C ARG A 247 -2.70 -1.94 13.70
N VAL A 248 -1.80 -1.26 14.41
CA VAL A 248 -1.59 -1.49 15.85
C VAL A 248 -2.74 -0.91 16.68
N GLY A 249 -3.58 -0.05 16.10
CA GLY A 249 -4.72 0.58 16.77
C GLY A 249 -4.44 1.99 17.28
N VAL A 250 -3.41 2.67 16.75
CA VAL A 250 -3.03 4.03 17.15
C VAL A 250 -3.23 4.99 15.99
N SER A 251 -3.92 6.11 16.25
CA SER A 251 -4.12 7.18 15.29
C SER A 251 -2.88 8.06 15.20
N VAL A 252 -2.42 8.32 13.97
CA VAL A 252 -1.24 9.15 13.69
C VAL A 252 -1.57 10.24 12.68
N LYS A 253 -1.06 11.45 12.93
CA LYS A 253 -1.04 12.56 11.97
C LYS A 253 0.26 12.50 11.17
N LEU A 254 0.17 12.74 9.87
CA LEU A 254 1.35 12.87 9.01
C LEU A 254 1.72 14.35 8.88
N ALA A 255 2.95 14.69 9.19
CA ALA A 255 3.53 16.02 8.98
C ALA A 255 4.83 15.86 8.17
N PRO A 256 4.74 15.55 6.86
CA PRO A 256 5.92 15.45 6.02
C PRO A 256 6.62 16.80 5.99
N ILE A 257 7.93 16.79 6.18
CA ILE A 257 8.77 17.97 6.02
C ILE A 257 9.10 18.03 4.54
N ASN A 258 8.58 19.05 3.86
CA ASN A 258 9.09 19.44 2.54
C ASN A 258 10.51 19.95 2.77
N ILE A 259 11.49 19.09 2.50
CA ILE A 259 12.84 19.59 2.23
C ILE A 259 12.72 20.16 0.83
N ASP A 260 12.50 21.48 0.73
CA ASP A 260 12.55 22.19 -0.54
C ASP A 260 13.91 21.88 -1.17
N PHE A 261 13.89 21.10 -2.24
CA PHE A 261 15.04 20.91 -3.10
C PHE A 261 15.12 22.15 -3.99
N ASP A 262 15.77 23.21 -3.50
CA ASP A 262 16.40 24.16 -4.40
C ASP A 262 17.53 23.41 -5.13
N MET A 263 17.22 22.95 -6.35
CA MET A 263 18.17 22.62 -7.41
C MET A 263 17.65 23.16 -8.74
#